data_AF-A0AAW9B473-F1
#
_entry.id   AF-A0AAW9B473-F1
#
_cell.length_a   1.000
_cell.length_b   1.000
_cell.length_c   1.000
_cell.angle_alpha   90.00
_cell.angle_beta   90.00
_cell.angle_gamma   90.00
#
_symmetry.space_group_name_H-M   'P 1'
#
loop_
_entity.id
_entity.type
_entity.pdbx_description
1 polymer ?
#
loop_
_entity_poly.entity_id
_entity_poly.type
_entity_poly.pdbx_seq_one_letter_code
_entity_poly.pdbx_strand_id
1 'polypeptide(L)'
;MNGKAFDNWQKSRKKGCLNWLFRTTFVTAILYMIFNVTFFYPSSNAASITIFLSDNALNYSIYAIGMFFTFWAIWLYNESSYEKEVKRRNVA
;
A
#
# COMPACT_ATOMS: atom_id res chain seq x y z
N MET A 1 14.34 -4.51 14.41
CA MET A 1 13.11 -5.24 14.05
C MET A 1 13.00 -6.44 14.97
N ASN A 2 11.83 -6.78 15.51
CA ASN A 2 11.71 -7.94 16.42
C ASN A 2 11.71 -9.28 15.63
N GLY A 3 11.81 -10.41 16.34
CA GLY A 3 11.87 -11.77 15.74
C GLY A 3 10.76 -12.05 14.73
N LYS A 4 9.51 -11.89 15.16
CA LYS A 4 8.33 -12.14 14.31
C LYS A 4 8.25 -11.22 13.09
N ALA A 5 8.56 -9.94 13.25
CA ALA A 5 8.59 -8.97 12.16
C ALA A 5 9.71 -9.31 11.16
N PHE A 6 10.86 -9.80 11.63
CA PHE A 6 11.94 -10.25 10.77
C PHE A 6 11.53 -11.44 9.90
N ASP A 7 10.91 -12.47 10.49
CA ASP A 7 10.49 -13.66 9.74
C ASP A 7 9.40 -13.33 8.72
N ASN A 8 8.45 -12.45 9.09
CA ASN A 8 7.39 -11.98 8.21
C ASN A 8 7.95 -11.12 7.06
N TRP A 9 8.90 -10.23 7.36
CA TRP A 9 9.56 -9.43 6.33
C TRP A 9 10.39 -10.30 5.41
N GLN A 10 11.14 -11.28 5.94
CA GLN A 10 11.93 -12.24 5.15
C GLN A 10 11.06 -12.98 4.13
N LYS A 11 9.85 -13.41 4.51
CA LYS A 11 8.89 -14.05 3.59
C LYS A 11 8.36 -13.07 2.54
N SER A 12 8.08 -11.83 2.95
CA SER A 12 7.56 -10.79 2.06
C SER A 12 8.60 -10.33 1.03
N ARG A 13 9.85 -10.10 1.44
CA ARG A 13 10.94 -9.69 0.54
C ARG A 13 11.23 -10.69 -0.58
N LYS A 14 11.11 -11.99 -0.30
CA LYS A 14 11.32 -13.06 -1.28
C LYS A 14 10.34 -13.01 -2.44
N LYS A 15 9.17 -12.39 -2.25
CA LYS A 15 8.16 -12.20 -3.30
C LYS A 15 8.46 -11.01 -4.22
N GLY A 16 9.50 -10.24 -3.92
CA GLY A 16 9.96 -9.11 -4.72
C GLY A 16 9.33 -7.77 -4.32
N CYS A 17 10.12 -6.70 -4.47
CA CYS A 17 9.72 -5.32 -4.14
C CYS A 17 8.52 -4.86 -4.98
N LEU A 18 8.60 -4.94 -6.31
CA LEU A 18 7.53 -4.49 -7.19
C LEU A 18 6.22 -5.22 -6.93
N ASN A 19 6.25 -6.54 -6.75
CA ASN A 19 5.06 -7.32 -6.44
C ASN A 19 4.41 -6.89 -5.12
N TRP A 20 5.22 -6.65 -4.08
CA TRP A 20 4.70 -6.14 -2.81
C TRP A 20 4.13 -4.73 -2.94
N LEU A 21 4.79 -3.84 -3.67
CA LEU A 21 4.34 -2.47 -3.90
C LEU A 21 3.02 -2.44 -4.67
N PHE A 22 2.94 -3.14 -5.80
CA PHE A 22 1.71 -3.20 -6.59
C PHE A 22 0.57 -3.81 -5.79
N ARG A 23 0.81 -4.93 -5.09
CA ARG A 23 -0.22 -5.56 -4.27
C ARG A 23 -0.73 -4.64 -3.16
N THR A 24 0.17 -3.97 -2.43
CA THR A 24 -0.22 -3.12 -1.31
C THR A 24 -0.93 -1.86 -1.79
N THR A 25 -0.40 -1.22 -2.84
CA THR A 25 -1.01 -0.04 -3.48
C THR A 25 -2.39 -0.37 -4.04
N PHE A 26 -2.53 -1.50 -4.73
CA PHE A 26 -3.79 -1.94 -5.29
C PHE A 26 -4.85 -2.19 -4.22
N VAL A 27 -4.50 -2.90 -3.15
CA VAL A 27 -5.41 -3.15 -2.02
C VAL A 27 -5.86 -1.83 -1.40
N THR A 28 -4.96 -0.88 -1.15
CA THR A 28 -5.34 0.41 -0.58
C THR A 28 -6.15 1.28 -1.52
N ALA A 29 -5.89 1.24 -2.83
CA ALA A 29 -6.68 1.97 -3.81
C ALA A 29 -8.12 1.45 -3.85
N ILE A 30 -8.31 0.13 -3.82
CA ILE A 30 -9.65 -0.48 -3.72
C ILE A 30 -10.35 -0.07 -2.43
N LEU A 31 -9.67 -0.14 -1.29
CA LEU A 31 -10.26 0.28 -0.01
C LEU A 31 -10.67 1.75 -0.04
N TYR A 32 -9.82 2.61 -0.60
CA TYR A 32 -10.15 4.03 -0.77
C TYR A 32 -11.39 4.24 -1.65
N MET A 33 -11.49 3.53 -2.78
CA MET A 33 -12.70 3.58 -3.62
C MET A 33 -13.95 3.11 -2.86
N ILE A 34 -13.86 1.99 -2.14
CA ILE A 34 -14.99 1.45 -1.35
C ILE A 34 -15.44 2.46 -0.30
N PHE A 35 -14.50 3.03 0.46
CA PHE A 35 -14.82 4.04 1.47
C PHE A 35 -15.38 5.32 0.83
N ASN A 36 -14.80 5.75 -0.29
CA ASN A 36 -15.27 6.94 -0.97
C ASN A 36 -16.72 6.78 -1.44
N VAL A 37 -17.05 5.63 -2.05
CA VAL A 37 -18.44 5.31 -2.42
C VAL A 37 -19.32 5.22 -1.17
N THR A 38 -18.92 4.44 -0.16
CA THR A 38 -19.77 4.20 1.03
C THR A 38 -20.14 5.48 1.77
N PHE A 39 -19.20 6.42 1.91
CA PHE A 39 -19.41 7.63 2.70
C PHE A 39 -19.88 8.83 1.90
N PHE A 40 -19.48 8.97 0.63
CA PHE A 40 -19.73 10.19 -0.14
C PHE A 40 -20.72 10.02 -1.29
N TYR A 41 -20.94 8.79 -1.81
CA TYR A 41 -21.94 8.56 -2.84
C TYR A 41 -23.38 8.90 -2.38
N PRO A 42 -23.83 8.54 -1.15
CA PRO A 42 -25.20 8.81 -0.72
C PRO A 42 -25.58 10.29 -0.66
N SER A 43 -24.58 11.16 -0.45
CA SER A 43 -24.74 12.62 -0.43
C SER A 43 -24.39 13.29 -1.77
N SER A 44 -24.08 12.51 -2.80
CA SER A 44 -23.66 13.03 -4.10
C SER A 44 -24.86 13.31 -5.01
N ASN A 45 -24.67 14.24 -5.95
CA ASN A 45 -25.64 14.52 -7.01
C ASN A 45 -25.45 13.59 -8.23
N ALA A 46 -24.67 12.52 -8.11
CA ALA A 46 -24.33 11.66 -9.22
C ALA A 46 -25.50 10.75 -9.61
N ALA A 47 -25.86 10.73 -10.89
CA ALA A 47 -26.99 9.93 -11.39
C ALA A 47 -26.78 8.41 -11.29
N SER A 48 -25.54 7.95 -11.16
CA SER A 48 -25.19 6.54 -10.94
C SER A 48 -23.83 6.40 -10.24
N ILE A 49 -23.57 5.23 -9.66
CA ILE A 49 -22.26 4.90 -9.06
C ILE A 49 -21.14 5.02 -10.09
N THR A 50 -21.38 4.60 -11.35
CA THR A 50 -20.37 4.68 -12.42
C THR A 50 -19.98 6.12 -12.72
N ILE A 51 -20.94 7.03 -12.74
CA ILE A 51 -20.68 8.48 -12.93
C ILE A 51 -19.88 9.01 -11.75
N PHE A 52 -20.28 8.68 -10.52
CA PHE A 52 -19.54 9.08 -9.31
C PHE A 52 -18.08 8.58 -9.31
N LEU A 53 -17.84 7.34 -9.75
CA LEU A 53 -16.51 6.78 -9.87
C LEU A 53 -15.68 7.50 -10.95
N SER A 54 -16.30 7.83 -12.08
CA SER A 54 -15.66 8.58 -13.16
C SER A 54 -15.29 9.99 -12.73
N ASP A 55 -16.18 10.69 -12.03
CA ASP A 55 -15.95 12.06 -11.52
C ASP A 55 -14.78 12.09 -10.51
N ASN A 56 -14.58 10.99 -9.77
CA ASN A 56 -13.49 10.83 -8.82
C ASN A 56 -12.25 10.13 -9.39
N ALA A 57 -12.22 9.78 -10.68
CA ALA A 57 -11.13 9.01 -11.29
C ALA A 57 -9.76 9.69 -11.13
N LEU A 58 -9.71 11.02 -11.25
CA LEU A 58 -8.48 11.78 -11.03
C LEU A 58 -8.02 11.69 -9.57
N ASN A 59 -8.93 11.80 -8.60
CA ASN A 59 -8.63 11.67 -7.17
C ASN A 59 -8.10 10.26 -6.84
N TYR A 60 -8.72 9.21 -7.40
CA TYR A 60 -8.25 7.84 -7.24
C TYR A 60 -6.85 7.63 -7.83
N SER A 61 -6.57 8.25 -8.97
CA SER A 61 -5.27 8.17 -9.64
C SER A 61 -4.17 8.86 -8.82
N ILE A 62 -4.42 10.08 -8.35
CA ILE A 62 -3.48 10.83 -7.49
C ILE A 62 -3.23 10.07 -6.19
N TYR A 63 -4.28 9.55 -5.56
CA TYR A 63 -4.15 8.73 -4.35
C TYR A 63 -3.28 7.49 -4.59
N ALA A 64 -3.54 6.73 -5.66
CA ALA A 64 -2.77 5.53 -5.98
C ALA A 64 -1.28 5.83 -6.21
N ILE A 65 -0.97 6.91 -6.94
CA ILE A 65 0.42 7.34 -7.17
C ILE A 65 1.08 7.73 -5.85
N GLY A 66 0.42 8.55 -5.02
CA GLY A 66 0.95 8.95 -3.72
C GLY A 66 1.20 7.77 -2.78
N MET A 67 0.27 6.80 -2.76
CA MET A 67 0.40 5.59 -1.96
C MET A 67 1.52 4.68 -2.46
N PHE A 68 1.74 4.60 -3.78
CA PHE A 68 2.86 3.84 -4.35
C PHE A 68 4.20 4.33 -3.80
N PHE A 69 4.46 5.63 -3.83
CA PHE A 69 5.70 6.21 -3.28
C PHE A 69 5.79 6.06 -1.76
N THR A 70 4.67 6.18 -1.05
CA THR A 70 4.61 5.95 0.40
C THR A 70 5.00 4.52 0.75
N PHE A 71 4.44 3.53 0.05
CA PHE A 71 4.81 2.13 0.24
C PHE A 71 6.25 1.84 -0.19
N TRP A 72 6.74 2.50 -1.23
CA TRP A 72 8.13 2.39 -1.62
C TRP A 72 9.08 2.85 -0.50
N ALA A 73 8.79 3.99 0.13
CA ALA A 73 9.55 4.46 1.29
C ALA A 73 9.47 3.46 2.47
N ILE A 74 8.28 2.90 2.75
CA ILE A 74 8.10 1.87 3.79
C ILE A 74 8.92 0.62 3.48
N TRP A 75 8.95 0.20 2.22
CA TRP A 75 9.75 -0.94 1.79
C TRP A 75 11.23 -0.71 2.04
N LEU A 76 11.76 0.45 1.63
CA LEU A 76 13.16 0.82 1.85
C LEU A 76 13.51 0.86 3.34
N TYR A 77 12.63 1.41 4.16
CA TYR A 77 12.80 1.45 5.62
C TYR A 77 12.89 0.05 6.23
N ASN A 78 11.97 -0.85 5.84
CA ASN A 78 11.96 -2.22 6.33
C ASN A 78 13.17 -3.01 5.83
N GLU A 79 13.60 -2.79 4.60
CA GLU A 79 14.79 -3.42 4.03
C GLU A 79 16.06 -2.98 4.74
N SER A 80 16.24 -1.68 4.98
CA SER A 80 17.34 -1.15 5.78
C SER A 80 17.35 -1.73 7.20
N SER A 81 16.16 -1.85 7.82
CA SER A 81 16.00 -2.44 9.16
C SER A 81 16.32 -3.94 9.17
N TYR A 82 15.98 -4.66 8.10
CA TYR A 82 16.28 -6.07 7.93
C TYR A 82 17.78 -6.30 7.77
N GLU A 83 18.49 -5.53 6.94
CA GLU A 83 19.94 -5.67 6.77
C GLU A 83 20.71 -5.45 8.08
N LYS A 84 20.31 -4.43 8.86
CA LYS A 84 20.88 -4.19 10.20
C LYS A 84 20.67 -5.38 11.12
N GLU A 85 19.50 -6.01 11.06
CA GLU A 85 19.15 -7.17 11.89
C GLU A 85 19.90 -8.44 11.46
N VAL A 86 20.05 -8.69 10.14
CA VAL A 86 20.88 -9.78 9.61
C VAL A 86 22.31 -9.67 10.12
N LYS A 87 22.91 -8.47 10.05
CA LYS A 87 24.27 -8.25 10.55
C LYS A 87 24.37 -8.54 12.05
N ARG A 88 23.42 -8.10 12.87
CA ARG A 88 23.40 -8.39 14.31
C ARG A 88 23.31 -9.89 14.61
N ARG A 89 22.49 -10.63 13.87
CA ARG A 89 22.30 -12.08 14.07
C ARG A 89 23.44 -12.94 13.55
N ASN A 90 24.20 -12.46 12.57
CA ASN A 90 25.38 -13.16 12.06
C ASN A 90 26.64 -12.92 12.91
N VAL A 91 26.63 -11.88 13.76
CA VAL A 91 27.72 -11.57 14.70
C VAL A 91 27.47 -12.20 16.09
N ALA A 92 26.24 -12.62 16.37
CA ALA A 92 25.85 -13.38 17.56
C ALA A 92 25.94 -14.89 17.31
#